data_AF-A0A3N7H4K3-F1
#
_entry.id   AF-A0A3N7H4K3-F1
#
_cell.length_a   1.000
_cell.length_b   1.000
_cell.length_c   1.000
_cell.angle_alpha   90.00
_cell.angle_beta   90.00
_cell.angle_gamma   90.00
#
_symmetry.space_group_name_H-M   'P 1'
#
loop_
_entity.id
_entity.type
_entity.pdbx_description
1 polymer ?
#
loop_
_entity_poly.entity_id
_entity_poly.type
_entity_poly.pdbx_seq_one_letter_code
_entity_poly.pdbx_strand_id
1 'polypeptide(L)'
;MMERKIFKDVLWETIEDYTMLLHLLPCIYNDINEKYDNNLEVAKKILLFYLENDYVSFFYENWKNPLNYIEIPKDKALKLLVETSSWENLDKDDLWVTASATKKGEHLYYSGEIMDENFKIPELFV
;
A
#
# COMPACT_ATOMS: atom_id res chain seq x y z
N MET A 1 13.45 9.18 10.75
CA MET A 1 13.18 10.20 9.72
C MET A 1 12.99 9.57 8.34
N MET A 2 13.92 8.70 7.90
CA MET A 2 13.80 7.95 6.63
C MET A 2 12.56 7.05 6.58
N GLU A 3 12.30 6.22 7.59
CA GLU A 3 11.13 5.33 7.61
C GLU A 3 9.80 6.10 7.48
N ARG A 4 9.62 7.17 8.26
CA ARG A 4 8.43 8.04 8.17
C ARG A 4 8.22 8.61 6.77
N LYS A 5 9.32 8.95 6.09
CA LYS A 5 9.27 9.41 4.69
C LYS A 5 8.75 8.29 3.79
N ILE A 6 9.26 7.06 3.91
CA ILE A 6 8.79 5.90 3.14
C ILE A 6 7.30 5.65 3.40
N PHE A 7 6.87 5.67 4.67
CA PHE A 7 5.45 5.57 5.02
C PHE A 7 4.64 6.65 4.31
N LYS A 8 5.05 7.92 4.42
CA LYS A 8 4.37 9.05 3.80
C LYS A 8 4.30 8.92 2.28
N ASP A 9 5.39 8.52 1.64
CA ASP A 9 5.48 8.40 0.18
C ASP A 9 4.62 7.22 -0.32
N VAL A 10 4.60 6.08 0.37
CA VAL A 10 3.66 4.98 0.06
C VAL A 10 2.20 5.41 0.26
N LEU A 11 1.89 6.18 1.29
CA LEU A 11 0.53 6.69 1.51
C LEU A 11 0.11 7.65 0.40
N TRP A 12 1.02 8.51 -0.07
CA TRP A 12 0.80 9.40 -1.21
C TRP A 12 0.37 8.64 -2.47
N GLU A 13 1.10 7.59 -2.83
CA GLU A 13 0.79 6.76 -4.00
C GLU A 13 -0.62 6.15 -3.95
N THR A 14 -1.18 5.96 -2.74
CA THR A 14 -2.57 5.46 -2.57
C THR A 14 -3.64 6.55 -2.57
N ILE A 15 -3.25 7.82 -2.44
CA ILE A 15 -4.19 8.96 -2.46
C ILE A 15 -4.48 9.41 -3.88
N GLU A 16 -3.45 9.44 -4.74
CA GLU A 16 -3.61 9.98 -6.10
C GLU A 16 -4.46 9.08 -6.99
N ASP A 17 -4.39 7.75 -6.81
CA ASP A 17 -5.10 6.77 -7.62
C ASP A 17 -5.37 5.45 -6.88
N TYR A 18 -6.19 4.58 -7.49
CA TYR A 18 -6.25 3.16 -7.15
C TYR A 18 -4.95 2.48 -7.62
N THR A 19 -3.94 2.48 -6.76
CA THR A 19 -2.60 2.04 -7.12
C THR A 19 -2.44 0.54 -7.03
N MET A 20 -2.00 -0.10 -8.13
CA MET A 20 -1.60 -1.50 -8.12
C MET A 20 -0.51 -1.76 -7.09
N LEU A 21 -0.61 -2.85 -6.33
CA LEU A 21 0.35 -3.12 -5.24
C LEU A 21 1.82 -3.12 -5.72
N LEU A 22 2.09 -3.67 -6.91
CA LEU A 22 3.45 -3.70 -7.48
C LEU A 22 4.04 -2.31 -7.77
N HIS A 23 3.21 -1.29 -8.00
CA HIS A 23 3.67 0.08 -8.26
C HIS A 23 4.19 0.77 -7.00
N LEU A 24 3.89 0.23 -5.81
CA LEU A 24 4.45 0.75 -4.55
C LEU A 24 5.93 0.36 -4.37
N LEU A 25 6.40 -0.69 -5.04
CA LEU A 25 7.76 -1.22 -4.87
C LEU A 25 8.85 -0.28 -5.42
N PRO A 26 8.69 0.35 -6.60
CA PRO A 26 9.60 1.41 -7.06
C PRO A 26 9.64 2.64 -6.15
N CYS A 27 8.50 3.02 -5.55
CA CYS A 27 8.44 4.15 -4.60
C CYS A 27 9.39 3.90 -3.41
N ILE A 28 9.30 2.70 -2.81
CA ILE A 28 10.17 2.29 -1.71
C ILE A 28 11.63 2.17 -2.16
N TYR A 29 11.89 1.58 -3.34
CA TYR A 29 13.25 1.43 -3.88
C TYR A 29 14.01 2.76 -3.92
N ASN A 30 13.36 3.83 -4.36
CA ASN A 30 13.97 5.15 -4.51
C ASN A 30 14.47 5.73 -3.17
N ASP A 31 13.90 5.28 -2.04
CA ASP A 31 14.28 5.74 -0.71
C ASP A 31 15.34 4.87 -0.02
N ILE A 32 15.37 3.56 -0.30
CA ILE A 32 16.26 2.63 0.43
C ILE A 32 17.43 2.09 -0.41
N ASN A 33 17.36 2.18 -1.75
CA ASN A 33 18.41 1.70 -2.68
C ASN A 33 18.82 0.23 -2.45
N GLU A 34 17.84 -0.64 -2.15
CA GLU A 34 18.03 -2.06 -1.84
C GLU A 34 17.43 -2.99 -2.92
N LYS A 35 17.56 -4.32 -2.73
CA LYS A 35 17.01 -5.33 -3.65
C LYS A 35 15.48 -5.40 -3.59
N TYR A 36 14.85 -5.76 -4.71
CA TYR A 36 13.39 -5.84 -4.88
C TYR A 36 12.67 -6.71 -3.83
N ASP A 37 13.24 -7.85 -3.45
CA ASP A 37 12.64 -8.73 -2.43
C ASP A 37 12.49 -8.04 -1.07
N ASN A 38 13.44 -7.18 -0.68
CA ASN A 38 13.32 -6.43 0.57
C ASN A 38 12.25 -5.35 0.47
N ASN A 39 12.12 -4.71 -0.69
CA ASN A 39 11.07 -3.72 -0.93
C ASN A 39 9.68 -4.33 -0.79
N LEU A 40 9.48 -5.58 -1.25
CA LEU A 40 8.20 -6.28 -1.10
C LEU A 40 7.84 -6.50 0.38
N GLU A 41 8.78 -6.99 1.18
CA GLU A 41 8.54 -7.20 2.62
C GLU A 41 8.31 -5.88 3.37
N VAL A 42 9.03 -4.81 3.00
CA VAL A 42 8.79 -3.46 3.52
C VAL A 42 7.39 -2.96 3.14
N ALA A 43 7.00 -3.11 1.87
CA ALA A 43 5.69 -2.70 1.37
C ALA A 43 4.56 -3.44 2.09
N LYS A 44 4.72 -4.76 2.30
CA LYS A 44 3.78 -5.57 3.07
C LYS A 44 3.62 -5.05 4.50
N LYS A 45 4.72 -4.73 5.20
CA LYS A 45 4.66 -4.16 6.56
C LYS A 45 3.90 -2.84 6.60
N ILE A 46 4.16 -1.94 5.64
CA ILE A 46 3.50 -0.63 5.56
C ILE A 46 2.00 -0.79 5.30
N LEU A 47 1.63 -1.58 4.29
CA LEU A 47 0.22 -1.79 3.95
C LEU A 47 -0.53 -2.57 5.03
N LEU A 48 0.13 -3.48 5.75
CA LEU A 48 -0.46 -4.15 6.91
C LEU A 48 -0.85 -3.11 7.97
N PHE A 49 0.07 -2.23 8.33
CA PHE A 49 -0.20 -1.13 9.26
C PHE A 49 -1.35 -0.25 8.79
N TYR A 50 -1.40 0.10 7.50
CA TYR A 50 -2.47 0.91 6.95
C TYR A 50 -3.84 0.21 6.92
N LEU A 51 -3.89 -1.06 6.53
CA LEU A 51 -5.13 -1.84 6.54
C LEU A 51 -5.64 -2.03 7.96
N GLU A 52 -4.79 -2.42 8.90
CA GLU A 52 -5.18 -2.65 10.30
C GLU A 52 -5.78 -1.40 10.93
N ASN A 53 -5.24 -0.22 10.59
CA ASN A 53 -5.69 1.06 11.12
C ASN A 53 -6.68 1.81 10.21
N ASP A 54 -7.24 1.17 9.18
CA ASP A 54 -8.23 1.73 8.26
C ASP A 54 -7.75 3.00 7.52
N TYR A 55 -6.45 3.12 7.26
CA TYR A 55 -5.88 4.21 6.45
C TYR A 55 -5.98 3.94 4.95
N VAL A 56 -6.02 2.66 4.55
CA VAL A 56 -6.14 2.21 3.15
C VAL A 56 -7.18 1.10 3.05
N SER A 57 -7.87 1.01 1.92
CA SER A 57 -8.69 -0.13 1.50
C SER A 57 -8.12 -0.76 0.24
N PHE A 58 -8.38 -2.06 0.04
CA PHE A 58 -8.00 -2.78 -1.17
C PHE A 58 -9.21 -3.00 -2.08
N PHE A 59 -8.95 -3.07 -3.38
CA PHE A 59 -9.96 -3.23 -4.42
C PHE A 59 -9.49 -4.22 -5.47
N TYR A 60 -10.45 -4.89 -6.10
CA TYR A 60 -10.22 -5.56 -7.37
C TYR A 60 -10.41 -4.56 -8.51
N GLU A 61 -9.44 -4.50 -9.42
CA GLU A 61 -9.53 -3.79 -10.69
C GLU A 61 -9.44 -4.80 -11.85
N ASN A 62 -10.37 -4.71 -12.80
CA ASN A 62 -10.26 -5.44 -14.06
C ASN A 62 -9.81 -4.46 -15.16
N TRP A 63 -8.61 -4.63 -15.72
CA TRP A 63 -8.08 -3.67 -16.71
C TRP A 63 -8.96 -3.57 -17.98
N LYS A 64 -9.77 -4.59 -18.28
CA LYS A 64 -10.65 -4.60 -19.47
C LYS A 64 -11.80 -3.61 -19.27
N ASN A 65 -12.14 -3.31 -18.02
CA ASN A 65 -13.14 -2.34 -17.61
C ASN A 65 -12.51 -1.38 -16.59
N PRO A 66 -11.59 -0.51 -17.04
CA PRO A 66 -10.94 0.45 -16.15
C PRO A 66 -12.03 1.30 -15.48
N LEU A 67 -11.81 1.69 -14.21
CA LEU A 67 -12.75 2.42 -13.34
C LEU A 67 -13.80 1.58 -12.59
N ASN A 68 -13.87 0.26 -12.80
CA ASN A 68 -14.74 -0.61 -12.00
C ASN A 68 -13.98 -1.23 -10.83
N TYR A 69 -13.94 -0.52 -9.71
CA TYR A 69 -13.27 -0.95 -8.48
C TYR A 69 -14.26 -1.64 -7.54
N ILE A 70 -13.97 -2.88 -7.17
CA ILE A 70 -14.78 -3.65 -6.21
C ILE A 70 -13.99 -3.76 -4.91
N GLU A 71 -14.50 -3.13 -3.85
CA GLU A 71 -13.84 -3.16 -2.54
C GLU A 71 -13.72 -4.59 -2.01
N ILE A 72 -12.53 -4.91 -1.51
CA ILE A 72 -12.19 -6.20 -0.92
C ILE A 72 -12.43 -6.10 0.59
N PRO A 73 -13.26 -6.98 1.18
CA PRO A 73 -13.42 -7.04 2.62
C PRO A 73 -12.07 -7.16 3.36
N LYS A 74 -11.90 -6.43 4.47
CA LYS A 74 -10.63 -6.31 5.19
C LYS A 74 -9.97 -7.65 5.53
N ASP A 75 -10.74 -8.64 5.94
CA ASP A 75 -10.24 -9.99 6.25
C ASP A 75 -9.66 -10.71 5.03
N LYS A 76 -10.23 -10.47 3.85
CA LYS A 76 -9.72 -10.97 2.58
C LYS A 76 -8.51 -10.14 2.10
N ALA A 77 -8.55 -8.82 2.27
CA ALA A 77 -7.44 -7.94 1.94
C ALA A 77 -6.16 -8.30 2.71
N LEU A 78 -6.28 -8.59 4.01
CA LEU A 78 -5.18 -9.05 4.85
C LEU A 78 -4.56 -10.36 4.36
N LYS A 79 -5.37 -11.30 3.84
CA LYS A 79 -4.86 -12.55 3.25
C LYS A 79 -4.09 -12.27 1.96
N LEU A 80 -4.69 -11.50 1.04
CA LEU A 80 -4.08 -11.16 -0.25
C LEU A 80 -2.76 -10.41 -0.06
N LEU A 81 -2.68 -9.52 0.93
CA LEU A 81 -1.46 -8.76 1.21
C LEU A 81 -0.23 -9.68 1.42
N VAL A 82 -0.41 -10.80 2.12
CA VAL A 82 0.67 -11.73 2.46
C VAL A 82 1.05 -12.62 1.27
N GLU A 83 0.09 -12.91 0.38
CA GLU A 83 0.28 -13.75 -0.80
C GLU A 83 1.06 -12.98 -1.89
N THR A 84 2.30 -13.37 -2.15
CA THR A 84 3.15 -12.73 -3.18
C THR A 84 2.49 -12.71 -4.56
N SER A 85 1.71 -13.75 -4.92
CA SER A 85 0.96 -13.79 -6.19
C SER A 85 -0.07 -12.67 -6.33
N SER A 86 -0.55 -12.09 -5.23
CA SER A 86 -1.51 -10.98 -5.26
C SER A 86 -0.88 -9.63 -5.56
N TRP A 87 0.45 -9.56 -5.52
CA TRP A 87 1.22 -8.41 -5.97
C TRP A 87 1.49 -8.47 -7.47
N GLU A 88 1.17 -9.58 -8.12
CA GLU A 88 1.26 -9.76 -9.56
C GLU A 88 -0.16 -9.80 -10.17
N ASN A 89 -0.27 -10.04 -11.47
CA ASN A 89 -1.57 -10.23 -12.11
C ASN A 89 -2.19 -11.53 -11.56
N LEU A 90 -3.35 -11.42 -10.89
CA LEU A 90 -3.97 -12.53 -10.17
C LEU A 90 -4.45 -13.65 -11.10
N ASP A 91 -4.76 -13.33 -12.36
CA ASP A 91 -5.33 -14.27 -13.32
C ASP A 91 -4.92 -13.96 -14.77
N LYS A 92 -5.20 -14.88 -15.69
CA LYS A 92 -5.17 -14.59 -17.15
C LYS A 92 -6.31 -13.67 -17.61
N ASP A 93 -7.16 -13.23 -16.69
CA ASP A 93 -8.31 -12.36 -16.95
C ASP A 93 -8.05 -10.88 -16.64
N ASP A 94 -6.79 -10.55 -16.31
CA ASP A 94 -6.30 -9.19 -16.10
C ASP A 94 -6.95 -8.50 -14.88
N LEU A 95 -7.06 -9.27 -13.80
CA LEU A 95 -7.54 -8.83 -12.50
C LEU A 95 -6.35 -8.46 -11.62
N TRP A 96 -6.39 -7.26 -11.05
CA TRP A 96 -5.34 -6.72 -10.21
C TRP A 96 -5.89 -6.38 -8.82
N VAL A 97 -5.02 -6.44 -7.81
CA VAL A 97 -5.29 -5.83 -6.51
C VAL A 97 -4.73 -4.42 -6.52
N THR A 98 -5.58 -3.47 -6.19
CA THR A 98 -5.20 -2.06 -6.03
C THR A 98 -5.47 -1.60 -4.60
N ALA A 99 -4.70 -0.62 -4.16
CA ALA A 99 -4.83 0.05 -2.87
C ALA A 99 -5.27 1.49 -3.09
N SER A 100 -6.17 1.99 -2.24
CA SER A 100 -6.54 3.40 -2.22
C SER A 100 -6.71 3.88 -0.78
N ALA A 101 -6.30 5.11 -0.51
CA ALA A 101 -6.43 5.74 0.79
C ALA A 101 -7.92 5.89 1.15
N THR A 102 -8.24 5.65 2.42
CA THR A 102 -9.52 6.08 2.97
C THR A 102 -9.45 7.56 3.31
N LYS A 103 -10.59 8.18 3.64
CA LYS A 103 -10.61 9.55 4.20
C LYS A 103 -9.71 9.71 5.44
N LYS A 104 -9.54 8.64 6.22
CA LYS A 104 -8.65 8.62 7.39
C LYS A 104 -7.19 8.62 6.96
N GLY A 105 -6.84 7.87 5.91
CA GLY A 105 -5.51 7.89 5.29
C GLY A 105 -5.16 9.23 4.67
N GLU A 106 -6.07 9.82 3.90
CA GLU A 106 -5.90 11.18 3.36
C GLU A 106 -5.65 12.19 4.48
N HIS A 107 -6.43 12.14 5.56
CA HIS A 107 -6.23 13.02 6.70
C HIS A 107 -4.86 12.81 7.36
N LEU A 108 -4.44 11.57 7.58
CA LEU A 108 -3.11 11.23 8.11
C LEU A 108 -1.99 11.85 7.26
N TYR A 109 -2.13 11.82 5.93
CA TYR A 109 -1.16 12.41 5.01
C TYR A 109 -1.16 13.94 5.07
N TYR A 110 -2.32 14.57 4.85
CA TYR A 110 -2.43 16.03 4.70
C TYR A 110 -2.25 16.80 6.01
N SER A 111 -2.57 16.19 7.15
CA SER A 111 -2.26 16.77 8.46
C SER A 111 -0.76 16.76 8.79
N GLY A 112 0.01 15.89 8.12
CA GLY A 112 1.42 15.65 8.44
C GLY A 112 1.63 14.81 9.69
N GLU A 113 0.58 14.27 10.32
CA GLU A 113 0.66 13.46 11.54
C GLU A 113 1.60 12.26 11.37
N ILE A 114 1.68 11.67 10.17
CA ILE A 114 2.61 10.57 9.87
C ILE A 114 4.09 10.93 10.09
N MET A 115 4.42 12.21 9.99
CA MET A 115 5.77 12.74 10.24
C MET A 115 6.02 13.11 11.70
N ASP A 116 4.98 13.16 12.55
CA ASP A 116 5.09 13.49 13.98
C ASP A 116 5.80 12.36 14.74
N GLU A 117 6.80 12.69 15.55
CA GLU A 117 7.58 11.71 16.34
C GLU A 117 6.73 10.93 17.36
N ASN A 118 5.59 11.50 17.79
CA ASN A 118 4.66 10.86 18.70
C ASN A 118 3.76 9.85 18.00
N PHE A 119 3.50 10.02 16.70
CA PHE A 119 2.75 9.05 15.90
C PHE A 119 3.55 7.76 15.75
N LYS A 120 2.98 6.62 16.16
CA LYS A 120 3.69 5.34 16.18
C LYS A 120 3.58 4.65 14.83
N ILE A 121 4.74 4.45 14.19
CA ILE A 121 4.91 3.58 13.02
C ILE A 121 5.72 2.34 13.42
N PRO A 122 5.50 1.18 12.80
CA PRO A 122 6.34 0.02 13.03
C PRO A 122 7.73 0.20 12.39
N GLU A 123 8.74 -0.44 12.95
CA GLU A 123 10.09 -0.49 12.38
C GLU A 123 10.09 -1.29 11.07
N LEU A 124 10.72 -0.74 10.03
CA LEU A 124 10.78 -1.37 8.71
C LEU A 124 11.94 -2.35 8.61
N PHE A 125 13.09 -1.98 9.20
CA PHE A 125 14.34 -2.74 9.14
C PHE A 125 14.66 -3.31 10.52
N VAL A 126 14.85 -4.63 10.59
CA VAL A 126 15.29 -5.36 11.78
C VAL A 126 16.51 -6.18 11.42
#